data_AF-E9Q0T0-F1
#
_entry.id   AF-E9Q0T0-F1
#
_cell.length_a   1.000
_cell.length_b   1.000
_cell.length_c   1.000
_cell.angle_alpha   90.00
_cell.angle_beta   90.00
_cell.angle_gamma   90.00
#
_symmetry.space_group_name_H-M   'P 1'
#
loop_
_entity.id
_entity.type
_entity.pdbx_description
1 polymer ?
#
loop_
_entity_poly.entity_id
_entity_poly.type
_entity_poly.pdbx_seq_one_letter_code
_entity_poly.pdbx_strand_id
1 'polypeptide(L)'
;MPGLWRQRLPSAWALLLLPFLPLLMPAAPAAHRGSYKPVIVVHGLFDSSYSFRHLLDYINETHTGTVVTVLDLFDGRESLRPLWEQVQGFREAVVPIMEKAPEGVHLICYSQGGLVCRALLSVMDNHNVDSFISLSSPQMGQYGDTDYLKWLFPTSMRSNLYRVCYSPWGQEFSICNYWHDPHHDDLYLNASSFLALINGERD
;
A
#
# COMPACT_ATOMS: atom_id res chain seq x y z
N MET A 1 -38.99 66.61 -26.08
CA MET A 1 -38.54 65.38 -26.76
C MET A 1 -37.78 64.50 -25.78
N PRO A 2 -38.32 63.33 -25.40
CA PRO A 2 -37.53 62.19 -24.93
C PRO A 2 -37.80 60.92 -25.77
N GLY A 3 -36.76 60.13 -26.00
CA GLY A 3 -36.73 59.01 -26.96
C GLY A 3 -37.37 57.71 -26.47
N LEU A 4 -37.98 56.99 -27.41
CA LEU A 4 -38.42 55.59 -27.24
C LEU A 4 -37.23 54.64 -27.45
N TRP A 5 -36.92 53.84 -26.44
CA TRP A 5 -36.11 52.64 -26.58
C TRP A 5 -36.95 51.50 -27.17
N ARG A 6 -36.60 51.04 -28.39
CA ARG A 6 -37.12 49.78 -28.95
C ARG A 6 -36.37 48.61 -28.32
N GLN A 7 -37.02 47.82 -27.47
CA GLN A 7 -36.53 46.48 -27.15
C GLN A 7 -36.75 45.56 -28.36
N ARG A 8 -35.67 44.99 -28.91
CA ARG A 8 -35.75 43.97 -29.95
C ARG A 8 -36.09 42.63 -29.29
N LEU A 9 -37.26 42.08 -29.63
CA LEU A 9 -37.60 40.69 -29.32
C LEU A 9 -36.69 39.76 -30.14
N PRO A 10 -36.14 38.68 -29.54
CA PRO A 10 -35.33 37.72 -30.28
C PRO A 10 -36.17 37.01 -31.35
N SER A 11 -35.56 36.77 -32.52
CA SER A 11 -36.19 36.15 -33.68
C SER A 11 -36.69 34.74 -33.37
N ALA A 12 -37.88 34.39 -33.89
CA ALA A 12 -38.59 33.12 -33.69
C ALA A 12 -37.75 31.84 -33.94
N TRP A 13 -36.63 31.94 -34.67
CA TRP A 13 -35.68 30.86 -34.88
C TRP A 13 -34.96 30.38 -33.61
N ALA A 14 -34.82 31.23 -32.59
CA ALA A 14 -34.18 30.86 -31.31
C ALA A 14 -35.03 29.87 -30.49
N LEU A 15 -36.35 29.79 -30.75
CA LEU A 15 -37.28 28.94 -29.99
C LEU A 15 -37.41 27.52 -30.56
N LEU A 16 -36.97 27.29 -31.81
CA LEU A 16 -37.10 25.99 -32.50
C LEU A 16 -35.98 24.99 -32.18
N LEU A 17 -34.88 25.44 -31.57
CA LEU A 17 -33.73 24.58 -31.19
C LEU A 17 -33.75 24.14 -29.73
N LEU A 18 -34.67 24.67 -28.92
CA LEU A 18 -34.81 24.35 -27.50
C LEU A 18 -35.17 22.88 -27.18
N PRO A 19 -35.91 22.10 -28.00
CA PRO A 19 -36.27 20.74 -27.59
C PRO A 19 -35.16 19.70 -27.83
N PHE A 20 -34.08 20.04 -28.54
CA PHE A 20 -32.97 19.11 -28.85
C PHE A 20 -31.73 19.30 -27.96
N LEU A 21 -31.72 20.29 -27.07
CA LEU A 21 -30.63 20.54 -26.14
C LEU A 21 -30.41 19.48 -25.02
N PRO A 22 -31.36 18.59 -24.65
CA PRO A 22 -31.09 17.61 -23.59
C PRO A 22 -30.14 16.48 -24.00
N LEU A 23 -29.83 16.30 -25.29
CA LEU A 23 -29.12 15.12 -25.79
C LEU A 23 -27.58 15.19 -25.71
N LEU A 24 -27.02 16.28 -25.16
CA LEU A 24 -25.58 16.53 -25.08
C LEU A 24 -25.03 16.61 -23.65
N MET A 25 -25.80 16.20 -22.64
CA MET A 25 -25.23 16.02 -21.31
C MET A 25 -24.50 14.68 -21.28
N PRO A 26 -23.17 14.63 -21.05
CA PRO A 26 -22.51 13.38 -20.71
C PRO A 26 -23.24 12.83 -19.49
N ALA A 27 -23.76 11.60 -19.59
CA ALA A 27 -24.34 10.92 -18.45
C ALA A 27 -23.31 10.99 -17.32
N ALA A 28 -23.64 11.70 -16.23
CA ALA A 28 -22.82 11.64 -15.03
C ALA A 28 -22.69 10.15 -14.69
N PRO A 29 -21.47 9.64 -14.46
CA PRO A 29 -21.31 8.24 -14.09
C PRO A 29 -22.23 7.98 -12.91
N ALA A 30 -23.15 7.03 -13.08
CA ALA A 30 -24.06 6.63 -12.02
C ALA A 30 -23.18 6.29 -10.80
N ALA A 31 -23.37 7.01 -9.70
CA ALA A 31 -22.69 6.70 -8.45
C ALA A 31 -22.93 5.23 -8.16
N HIS A 32 -21.88 4.42 -8.24
CA HIS A 32 -21.95 2.98 -8.03
C HIS A 32 -22.42 2.78 -6.58
N ARG A 33 -23.71 2.47 -6.37
CA ARG A 33 -24.27 2.16 -5.04
C ARG A 33 -23.90 0.73 -4.61
N GLY A 34 -22.69 0.27 -4.97
CA GLY A 34 -22.11 -0.95 -4.44
C GLY A 34 -21.32 -0.60 -3.20
N SER A 35 -21.52 -1.32 -2.10
CA SER A 35 -20.62 -1.21 -0.96
C SER A 35 -19.24 -1.71 -1.38
N TYR A 36 -18.21 -0.88 -1.22
CA TYR A 36 -16.83 -1.29 -1.49
C TYR A 36 -16.33 -2.28 -0.43
N LYS A 37 -15.45 -3.20 -0.84
CA LYS A 37 -14.77 -4.10 0.11
C LYS A 37 -13.88 -3.29 1.06
N PRO A 38 -13.72 -3.70 2.33
CA PRO A 38 -12.80 -3.03 3.23
C PRO A 38 -11.36 -3.05 2.70
N VAL A 39 -10.60 -2.00 2.98
CA VAL A 39 -9.19 -1.86 2.61
C VAL A 39 -8.36 -1.84 3.89
N ILE A 40 -7.36 -2.71 3.98
CA ILE A 40 -6.37 -2.71 5.07
C ILE A 40 -5.06 -2.16 4.50
N VAL A 41 -4.46 -1.21 5.21
CA VAL A 41 -3.19 -0.60 4.84
C VAL A 41 -2.11 -1.01 5.83
N VAL A 42 -0.98 -1.49 5.31
CA VAL A 42 0.22 -1.87 6.06
C VAL A 42 1.37 -0.97 5.62
N HIS A 43 1.93 -0.21 6.56
CA HIS A 43 2.97 0.77 6.28
C HIS A 43 4.38 0.16 6.20
N GLY A 44 5.37 1.00 5.89
CA GLY A 44 6.77 0.61 5.78
C GLY A 44 7.63 1.08 6.95
N LEU A 45 8.94 1.17 6.70
CA LEU A 45 9.93 1.63 7.67
C LEU A 45 9.67 3.05 8.18
N PHE A 46 9.80 3.24 9.49
CA PHE A 46 9.73 4.52 10.20
C PHE A 46 8.44 5.32 9.96
N ASP A 47 7.35 4.62 9.70
CA ASP A 47 6.09 5.21 9.29
C ASP A 47 4.97 4.99 10.33
N SER A 48 3.78 5.52 10.03
CA SER A 48 2.51 5.29 10.73
C SER A 48 1.33 5.66 9.84
N SER A 49 0.10 5.53 10.33
CA SER A 49 -1.12 5.98 9.63
C SER A 49 -1.08 7.46 9.22
N TYR A 50 -0.26 8.29 9.89
CA TYR A 50 -0.09 9.71 9.57
C TYR A 50 0.24 9.95 8.10
N SER A 51 1.11 9.13 7.51
CA SER A 51 1.61 9.33 6.14
C SER A 51 0.61 8.92 5.06
N PHE A 52 -0.45 8.20 5.43
CA PHE A 52 -1.44 7.68 4.49
C PHE A 52 -2.65 8.60 4.33
N ARG A 53 -2.72 9.76 4.99
CA ARG A 53 -3.88 10.67 4.89
C ARG A 53 -4.28 11.01 3.46
N HIS A 54 -3.31 11.32 2.60
CA HIS A 54 -3.60 11.61 1.19
C HIS A 54 -4.15 10.40 0.44
N LEU A 55 -3.67 9.19 0.74
CA LEU A 55 -4.26 7.96 0.19
C LEU A 55 -5.71 7.80 0.65
N LEU A 56 -6.00 8.06 1.93
CA LEU A 56 -7.37 8.01 2.46
C LEU A 56 -8.29 9.03 1.78
N ASP A 57 -7.79 10.25 1.55
CA ASP A 57 -8.52 11.28 0.82
C ASP A 57 -8.86 10.80 -0.61
N TYR A 58 -7.88 10.27 -1.34
CA TYR A 58 -8.11 9.75 -2.70
C TYR A 58 -9.10 8.59 -2.75
N ILE A 59 -9.03 7.66 -1.79
CA ILE A 59 -9.99 6.56 -1.69
C ILE A 59 -11.39 7.11 -1.40
N ASN A 60 -11.52 8.09 -0.51
CA ASN A 60 -12.84 8.65 -0.18
C ASN A 60 -13.44 9.49 -1.34
N GLU A 61 -12.60 10.20 -2.08
CA GLU A 61 -13.00 10.98 -3.26
C GLU A 61 -13.51 10.10 -4.41
N THR A 62 -12.92 8.92 -4.59
CA THR A 62 -13.22 8.03 -5.73
C THR A 62 -14.15 6.87 -5.38
N HIS A 63 -14.04 6.35 -4.15
CA HIS A 63 -14.81 5.23 -3.61
C HIS A 63 -15.44 5.61 -2.27
N THR A 64 -16.30 6.63 -2.29
CA THR A 64 -16.97 7.16 -1.09
C THR A 64 -17.65 6.06 -0.28
N GLY A 65 -17.37 6.03 1.03
CA GLY A 65 -17.91 5.04 1.95
C GLY A 65 -17.09 3.75 2.09
N THR A 66 -15.96 3.62 1.40
CA THR A 66 -15.01 2.52 1.63
C THR A 66 -14.47 2.57 3.07
N VAL A 67 -14.58 1.46 3.79
CA VAL A 67 -13.96 1.32 5.12
C VAL A 67 -12.48 1.04 4.94
N VAL A 68 -11.64 2.02 5.29
CA VAL A 68 -10.18 1.86 5.25
C VAL A 68 -9.64 1.77 6.68
N THR A 69 -8.86 0.74 6.96
CA THR A 69 -8.15 0.56 8.23
C THR A 69 -6.65 0.61 7.98
N VAL A 70 -6.00 1.68 8.44
CA VAL A 70 -4.54 1.76 8.47
C VAL A 70 -4.09 1.22 9.82
N LEU A 71 -3.30 0.16 9.81
CA LEU A 71 -2.88 -0.53 11.03
C LEU A 71 -1.63 0.16 11.60
N ASP A 72 -1.78 0.81 12.76
CA ASP A 72 -0.69 1.42 13.53
C ASP A 72 -0.01 0.35 14.41
N LEU A 73 0.64 -0.61 13.77
CA LEU A 73 1.44 -1.64 14.41
C LEU A 73 2.87 -1.55 13.90
N PHE A 74 3.83 -1.65 14.82
CA PHE A 74 5.25 -1.50 14.52
C PHE A 74 5.61 -0.11 13.95
N ASP A 75 4.94 0.93 14.42
CA ASP A 75 5.21 2.32 14.04
C ASP A 75 6.65 2.76 14.36
N GLY A 76 7.15 3.70 13.55
CA GLY A 76 8.43 4.37 13.82
C GLY A 76 9.58 3.37 13.91
N ARG A 77 10.29 3.35 15.05
CA ARG A 77 11.44 2.46 15.24
C ARG A 77 11.05 0.99 15.40
N GLU A 78 9.81 0.70 15.79
CA GLU A 78 9.35 -0.69 15.95
C GLU A 78 9.24 -1.40 14.59
N SER A 79 9.19 -0.67 13.48
CA SER A 79 9.30 -1.23 12.12
C SER A 79 10.65 -1.91 11.84
N LEU A 80 11.64 -1.72 12.72
CA LEU A 80 12.92 -2.43 12.66
C LEU A 80 12.89 -3.82 13.28
N ARG A 81 11.81 -4.20 13.99
CA ARG A 81 11.67 -5.54 14.57
C ARG A 81 11.63 -6.63 13.50
N PRO A 82 12.03 -7.88 13.81
CA PRO A 82 12.06 -8.98 12.85
C PRO A 82 10.75 -9.11 12.06
N LEU A 83 10.84 -9.33 10.74
CA LEU A 83 9.64 -9.38 9.90
C LEU A 83 8.68 -10.50 10.27
N TRP A 84 9.16 -11.63 10.79
CA TRP A 84 8.28 -12.68 11.31
C TRP A 84 7.49 -12.27 12.55
N GLU A 85 8.05 -11.43 13.41
CA GLU A 85 7.31 -10.85 14.53
C GLU A 85 6.21 -9.92 14.01
N GLN A 86 6.54 -9.10 13.01
CA GLN A 86 5.56 -8.24 12.36
C GLN A 86 4.42 -9.04 11.72
N VAL A 87 4.74 -10.12 10.98
CA VAL A 87 3.74 -11.00 10.38
C VAL A 87 2.75 -11.53 11.41
N GLN A 88 3.21 -11.95 12.60
CA GLN A 88 2.30 -12.42 13.65
C GLN A 88 1.44 -11.28 14.21
N GLY A 89 2.03 -10.12 14.51
CA GLY A 89 1.27 -8.97 15.02
C GLY A 89 0.20 -8.49 14.02
N PHE A 90 0.55 -8.41 12.73
CA PHE A 90 -0.42 -8.05 11.69
C PHE A 90 -1.47 -9.15 11.47
N ARG A 91 -1.11 -10.43 11.59
CA ARG A 91 -2.08 -11.54 11.54
C ARG A 91 -3.19 -11.37 12.58
N GLU A 92 -2.81 -11.09 13.83
CA GLU A 92 -3.76 -10.90 14.93
C GLU A 92 -4.72 -9.72 14.68
N ALA A 93 -4.23 -8.63 14.08
CA ALA A 93 -5.06 -7.46 13.76
C ALA A 93 -5.93 -7.65 12.51
N VAL A 94 -5.45 -8.39 11.51
CA VAL A 94 -6.13 -8.57 10.22
C VAL A 94 -7.27 -9.59 10.31
N VAL A 95 -7.11 -10.66 11.09
CA VAL A 95 -8.11 -11.74 11.19
C VAL A 95 -9.52 -11.22 11.54
N PRO A 96 -9.73 -10.41 12.60
CA PRO A 96 -11.06 -9.90 12.94
C PRO A 96 -11.67 -8.96 11.88
N ILE A 97 -10.84 -8.34 11.02
CA ILE A 97 -11.32 -7.48 9.92
C ILE A 97 -11.82 -8.38 8.79
N MET A 98 -11.03 -9.40 8.44
CA MET A 98 -11.39 -10.39 7.42
C MET A 98 -12.66 -11.16 7.77
N GLU A 99 -12.84 -11.59 9.02
CA GLU A 99 -14.04 -12.31 9.49
C GLU A 99 -15.33 -11.49 9.33
N LYS A 100 -15.24 -10.17 9.40
CA LYS A 100 -16.38 -9.25 9.22
C LYS A 100 -16.67 -8.90 7.76
N ALA A 101 -15.81 -9.33 6.84
CA ALA A 101 -15.87 -9.02 5.42
C ALA A 101 -16.14 -10.31 4.61
N PRO A 102 -17.40 -10.78 4.51
CA PRO A 102 -17.72 -12.05 3.84
C PRO A 102 -17.32 -12.05 2.35
N GLU A 103 -17.36 -10.88 1.70
CA GLU A 103 -16.93 -10.71 0.31
C GLU A 103 -15.41 -10.48 0.16
N GLY A 104 -14.66 -10.52 1.26
CA GLY A 104 -13.21 -10.30 1.29
C GLY A 104 -12.79 -8.85 1.48
N VAL A 105 -11.47 -8.66 1.50
CA VAL A 105 -10.80 -7.36 1.74
C VAL A 105 -9.74 -7.09 0.66
N HIS A 106 -9.33 -5.83 0.53
CA HIS A 106 -8.12 -5.47 -0.21
C HIS A 106 -6.98 -5.13 0.75
N LEU A 107 -5.75 -5.45 0.36
CA LEU A 107 -4.53 -5.03 1.06
C LEU A 107 -3.77 -4.01 0.21
N ILE A 108 -3.38 -2.89 0.82
CA ILE A 108 -2.38 -1.97 0.26
C ILE A 108 -1.18 -1.97 1.20
N CYS A 109 -0.06 -2.47 0.70
CA CYS A 109 1.12 -2.69 1.54
C CYS A 109 2.31 -1.95 0.96
N TYR A 110 2.76 -0.91 1.67
CA TYR A 110 3.74 0.05 1.19
C TYR A 110 5.16 -0.32 1.60
N SER A 111 6.12 -0.21 0.67
CA SER A 111 7.55 -0.40 0.96
C SER A 111 7.79 -1.74 1.67
N GLN A 112 8.47 -1.77 2.82
CA GLN A 112 8.68 -2.97 3.64
C GLN A 112 7.38 -3.72 3.96
N GLY A 113 6.25 -3.02 4.17
CA GLY A 113 4.96 -3.63 4.49
C GLY A 113 4.49 -4.64 3.45
N GLY A 114 4.89 -4.50 2.18
CA GLY A 114 4.54 -5.48 1.15
C GLY A 114 5.22 -6.84 1.31
N LEU A 115 6.39 -6.91 1.95
CA LEU A 115 7.01 -8.17 2.33
C LEU A 115 6.27 -8.83 3.50
N VAL A 116 5.89 -8.03 4.49
CA VAL A 116 5.07 -8.49 5.63
C VAL A 116 3.74 -9.06 5.13
N CYS A 117 3.03 -8.32 4.26
CA CYS A 117 1.79 -8.80 3.66
C CYS A 117 1.98 -10.06 2.83
N ARG A 118 3.01 -10.12 1.98
CA ARG A 118 3.26 -11.33 1.17
C ARG A 118 3.47 -12.55 2.06
N ALA A 119 4.32 -12.45 3.07
CA ALA A 119 4.56 -13.53 4.02
C ALA A 119 3.30 -13.89 4.82
N LEU A 120 2.54 -12.90 5.26
CA LEU A 120 1.25 -13.09 5.94
C LEU A 120 0.30 -13.94 5.10
N LEU A 121 0.15 -13.62 3.82
CA LEU A 121 -0.70 -14.38 2.90
C LEU A 121 -0.16 -15.79 2.63
N SER A 122 1.16 -15.96 2.61
CA SER A 122 1.79 -17.28 2.46
C SER A 122 1.59 -18.21 3.66
N VAL A 123 1.30 -17.69 4.86
CA VAL A 123 1.13 -18.50 6.09
C VAL A 123 -0.31 -18.52 6.62
N MET A 124 -1.24 -17.88 5.92
CA MET A 124 -2.67 -17.84 6.25
C MET A 124 -3.50 -18.55 5.18
N ASP A 125 -3.68 -19.87 5.32
CA ASP A 125 -4.43 -20.69 4.36
C ASP A 125 -5.88 -20.24 4.12
N ASN A 126 -6.45 -19.47 5.05
CA ASN A 126 -7.85 -19.05 5.07
C ASN A 126 -8.05 -17.53 4.96
N HIS A 127 -7.07 -16.78 4.45
CA HIS A 127 -7.27 -15.35 4.20
C HIS A 127 -8.31 -15.12 3.09
N ASN A 128 -9.05 -14.01 3.15
CA ASN A 128 -10.02 -13.62 2.10
C ASN A 128 -9.60 -12.34 1.35
N VAL A 129 -8.29 -12.13 1.18
CA VAL A 129 -7.76 -11.04 0.35
C VAL A 129 -8.14 -11.24 -1.11
N ASP A 130 -8.75 -10.22 -1.69
CA ASP A 130 -9.10 -10.15 -3.11
C ASP A 130 -7.97 -9.48 -3.92
N SER A 131 -7.62 -8.24 -3.56
CA SER A 131 -6.52 -7.52 -4.21
C SER A 131 -5.39 -7.32 -3.23
N PHE A 132 -4.21 -7.84 -3.55
CA PHE A 132 -2.97 -7.52 -2.87
C PHE A 132 -2.17 -6.50 -3.70
N ILE A 133 -2.15 -5.25 -3.23
CA ILE A 133 -1.42 -4.15 -3.86
C ILE A 133 -0.10 -3.96 -3.13
N SER A 134 0.98 -4.49 -3.71
CA SER A 134 2.34 -4.22 -3.26
C SER A 134 2.83 -2.89 -3.80
N LEU A 135 2.84 -1.86 -2.96
CA LEU A 135 3.15 -0.50 -3.35
C LEU A 135 4.65 -0.23 -3.16
N SER A 136 5.42 -0.40 -4.23
CA SER A 136 6.87 -0.14 -4.28
C SER A 136 7.68 -0.90 -3.22
N SER A 137 7.33 -2.16 -2.99
CA SER A 137 7.97 -3.02 -1.99
C SER A 137 9.21 -3.72 -2.54
N PRO A 138 10.23 -3.97 -1.70
CA PRO A 138 11.44 -4.70 -2.10
C PRO A 138 11.16 -6.22 -2.20
N GLN A 139 10.31 -6.62 -3.15
CA GLN A 139 9.78 -7.99 -3.22
C GLN A 139 10.87 -9.05 -3.42
N MET A 140 11.95 -8.73 -4.11
CA MET A 140 13.15 -9.58 -4.25
C MET A 140 14.31 -9.12 -3.36
N GLY A 141 14.00 -8.41 -2.28
CA GLY A 141 14.98 -7.86 -1.37
C GLY A 141 15.55 -6.50 -1.80
N GLN A 142 16.50 -6.04 -1.00
CA GLN A 142 17.18 -4.75 -1.19
C GLN A 142 18.69 -4.97 -1.28
N TYR A 143 19.31 -4.29 -2.25
CA TYR A 143 20.76 -4.18 -2.37
C TYR A 143 21.16 -2.78 -2.87
N GLY A 144 21.47 -1.89 -1.94
CA GLY A 144 21.86 -0.53 -2.28
C GLY A 144 22.12 0.33 -1.06
N ASP A 145 22.93 1.38 -1.24
CA ASP A 145 23.16 2.38 -0.21
C ASP A 145 21.97 3.35 -0.17
N THR A 146 21.36 3.49 1.00
CA THR A 146 20.28 4.46 1.25
C THR A 146 20.62 5.33 2.44
N ASP A 147 20.00 6.50 2.56
CA ASP A 147 20.28 7.41 3.68
C ASP A 147 19.89 6.79 5.03
N TYR A 148 18.81 6.01 5.09
CA TYR A 148 18.42 5.30 6.30
C TYR A 148 19.44 4.19 6.67
N LEU A 149 20.01 3.49 5.68
CA LEU A 149 21.05 2.50 5.93
C LEU A 149 22.34 3.14 6.44
N LYS A 150 22.74 4.28 5.88
CA LYS A 150 23.89 5.05 6.39
C LYS A 150 23.67 5.55 7.81
N TRP A 151 22.44 5.92 8.16
CA TRP A 151 22.11 6.33 9.51
C TRP A 151 22.18 5.16 10.51
N LEU A 152 21.67 3.98 10.15
CA LEU A 152 21.69 2.78 11.01
C LEU A 152 23.06 2.09 11.07
N PHE A 153 23.81 2.09 9.97
CA PHE A 153 25.09 1.40 9.81
C PHE A 153 26.16 2.35 9.25
N PRO A 154 26.55 3.41 9.99
CA PRO A 154 27.37 4.51 9.49
C PRO A 154 28.76 4.10 9.00
N THR A 155 29.27 2.95 9.42
CA THR A 155 30.58 2.42 9.04
C THR A 155 30.52 1.36 7.94
N SER A 156 29.33 1.02 7.44
CA SER A 156 29.13 -0.05 6.45
C SER A 156 28.62 0.51 5.13
N MET A 157 29.32 0.20 4.04
CA MET A 157 28.81 0.36 2.68
C MET A 157 27.95 -0.86 2.31
N ARG A 158 27.11 -0.77 1.27
CA ARG A 158 26.28 -1.90 0.79
C ARG A 158 27.07 -3.20 0.68
N SER A 159 28.28 -3.17 0.13
CA SER A 159 29.13 -4.34 -0.06
C SER A 159 29.71 -4.92 1.23
N ASN A 160 29.48 -4.29 2.38
CA ASN A 160 29.89 -4.76 3.70
C ASN A 160 28.70 -5.07 4.62
N LEU A 161 27.48 -4.64 4.26
CA LEU A 161 26.28 -4.88 5.08
C LEU A 161 25.98 -6.37 5.26
N TYR A 162 26.35 -7.21 4.31
CA TYR A 162 26.25 -8.68 4.45
C TYR A 162 26.96 -9.21 5.70
N ARG A 163 28.06 -8.58 6.14
CA ARG A 163 28.82 -9.00 7.34
C ARG A 163 28.03 -8.81 8.62
N VAL A 164 27.13 -7.82 8.64
CA VAL A 164 26.24 -7.55 9.75
C VAL A 164 24.95 -8.34 9.57
N CYS A 165 24.30 -8.18 8.41
CA CYS A 165 22.98 -8.75 8.15
C CYS A 165 22.96 -10.27 8.14
N TYR A 166 24.00 -10.95 7.65
CA TYR A 166 24.06 -12.42 7.64
C TYR A 166 24.71 -13.01 8.91
N SER A 167 24.62 -12.28 10.02
CA SER A 167 24.89 -12.82 11.37
C SER A 167 23.57 -13.14 12.08
N PRO A 168 23.56 -14.04 13.09
CA PRO A 168 22.34 -14.36 13.84
C PRO A 168 21.66 -13.12 14.44
N TRP A 169 22.45 -12.19 15.01
CA TRP A 169 21.92 -10.94 15.54
C TRP A 169 21.46 -9.97 14.45
N GLY A 170 22.11 -9.97 13.29
CA GLY A 170 21.68 -9.17 12.14
C GLY A 170 20.29 -9.55 11.66
N GLN A 171 19.97 -10.85 11.67
CA GLN A 171 18.64 -11.36 11.33
C GLN A 171 17.54 -11.03 12.35
N GLU A 172 17.87 -10.36 13.46
CA GLU A 172 16.88 -9.76 14.37
C GLU A 172 16.47 -8.33 13.95
N PHE A 173 16.94 -7.84 12.80
CA PHE A 173 16.56 -6.54 12.23
C PHE A 173 15.80 -6.70 10.91
N SER A 174 14.67 -6.01 10.77
CA SER A 174 13.79 -6.12 9.60
C SER A 174 14.52 -5.91 8.27
N ILE A 175 15.39 -4.90 8.19
CA ILE A 175 16.12 -4.59 6.96
C ILE A 175 17.03 -5.75 6.53
N CYS A 176 17.63 -6.45 7.49
CA CYS A 176 18.51 -7.58 7.23
C CYS A 176 17.74 -8.84 6.84
N ASN A 177 16.46 -8.95 7.22
CA ASN A 177 15.59 -10.06 6.82
C ASN A 177 15.35 -10.11 5.30
N TYR A 178 15.50 -8.99 4.60
CA TYR A 178 15.41 -8.89 3.14
C TYR A 178 16.62 -8.22 2.48
N TRP A 179 17.75 -8.15 3.17
CA TRP A 179 19.01 -7.82 2.53
C TRP A 179 19.40 -8.95 1.59
N HIS A 180 19.52 -8.65 0.30
CA HIS A 180 19.82 -9.65 -0.72
C HIS A 180 21.08 -9.23 -1.47
N ASP A 181 22.24 -9.68 -0.99
CA ASP A 181 23.52 -9.39 -1.62
C ASP A 181 23.79 -10.36 -2.78
N PRO A 182 23.71 -9.91 -4.05
CA PRO A 182 23.90 -10.78 -5.20
C PRO A 182 25.35 -11.27 -5.37
N HIS A 183 26.31 -10.76 -4.57
CA HIS A 183 27.70 -11.21 -4.58
C HIS A 183 28.01 -12.24 -3.49
N HIS A 184 27.08 -12.48 -2.58
CA HIS A 184 27.22 -13.42 -1.47
C HIS A 184 25.97 -14.30 -1.35
N ASP A 185 25.51 -14.83 -2.50
CA ASP A 185 24.26 -15.59 -2.61
C ASP A 185 24.22 -16.83 -1.69
N ASP A 186 25.30 -17.63 -1.66
CA ASP A 186 25.38 -18.78 -0.74
C ASP A 186 25.17 -18.38 0.73
N LEU A 187 25.68 -17.21 1.12
CA LEU A 187 25.53 -16.70 2.48
C LEU A 187 24.13 -16.12 2.71
N TYR A 188 23.54 -15.48 1.70
CA TYR A 188 22.15 -15.05 1.72
C TYR A 188 21.21 -16.26 1.91
N LEU A 189 21.35 -17.29 1.07
CA LEU A 189 20.57 -18.51 1.12
C LEU A 189 20.72 -19.19 2.48
N ASN A 190 21.93 -19.24 3.04
CA ASN A 190 22.17 -19.86 4.34
C ASN A 190 21.66 -19.02 5.54
N ALA A 191 21.74 -17.68 5.49
CA ALA A 191 21.52 -16.83 6.65
C ALA A 191 20.17 -16.10 6.68
N SER A 192 19.56 -15.78 5.53
CA SER A 192 18.31 -14.98 5.49
C SER A 192 17.19 -15.72 6.20
N SER A 193 16.71 -15.22 7.33
CA SER A 193 15.67 -15.88 8.15
C SER A 193 14.24 -15.62 7.63
N PHE A 194 14.10 -14.83 6.56
CA PHE A 194 12.79 -14.41 6.07
C PHE A 194 12.71 -14.48 4.55
N LEU A 195 13.44 -13.62 3.82
CA LEU A 195 13.26 -13.48 2.36
C LEU A 195 13.53 -14.79 1.63
N ALA A 196 14.63 -15.47 1.94
CA ALA A 196 14.95 -16.76 1.32
C ALA A 196 13.88 -17.83 1.61
N LEU A 197 13.29 -17.82 2.82
CA LEU A 197 12.23 -18.76 3.19
C LEU A 197 10.93 -18.49 2.40
N ILE A 198 10.46 -17.24 2.39
CA ILE A 198 9.18 -16.89 1.72
C ILE A 198 9.27 -16.90 0.20
N ASN A 199 10.49 -16.98 -0.35
CA ASN A 199 10.74 -17.17 -1.77
C ASN A 199 10.91 -18.66 -2.15
N GLY A 200 10.95 -19.58 -1.17
CA GLY A 200 11.21 -21.00 -1.41
C GLY A 200 12.64 -21.28 -1.88
N GLU A 201 13.59 -20.41 -1.52
CA GLU A 201 15.00 -20.55 -1.87
C GLU A 201 15.78 -21.35 -0.81
N ARG A 202 15.19 -21.53 0.38
CA ARG A 202 15.66 -22.41 1.44
C ARG A 202 14.47 -23.02 2.19
N ASP A 203 14.59 -24.31 2.52
CA ASP A 203 13.67 -25.07 3.38
C ASP A 203 13.85 -24.75 4.88
#